data_AF-A0A973JUS5-F1
#
_entry.id   AF-A0A973JUS5-F1
#
_cell.length_a   1.000
_cell.length_b   1.000
_cell.length_c   1.000
_cell.angle_alpha   90.00
_cell.angle_beta   90.00
_cell.angle_gamma   90.00
#
_symmetry.space_group_name_H-M   'P 1'
#
loop_
_entity.id
_entity.type
_entity.pdbx_description
1 polymer ?
#
loop_
_entity_poly.entity_id
_entity_poly.type
_entity_poly.pdbx_seq_one_letter_code
_entity_poly.pdbx_strand_id
1 'polypeptide(L)'
;MIKECLKNRVLRFAYKVNNLDYQFEINSNFENQHCVVIQDLNDSLLSIRILPKCSITIESLELKLNYKFTDELIYVNGYQSWTDSKEFFVDEKMKTLSRLAKPLLPHYQFDKYGDYNFKTYSNIAGDFHGYTYGYIRSGNNYQFIGSLSEKEGYTIINTSVRNNEIVIEKECKDHVINSEYHAFNLFFMTGSENVVFDTYFEKMRIKKPTSKPMTGWTSWYNYYQNISESI
;
A
#
# COMPACT_ATOMS: atom_id res chain seq x y z
N MET A 1 17.26 -2.04 8.48
CA MET A 1 16.56 -1.19 9.47
C MET A 1 15.07 -1.50 9.53
N ILE A 2 14.33 -1.59 8.41
CA ILE A 2 12.88 -1.92 8.40
C ILE A 2 12.54 -3.19 9.23
N LYS A 3 13.33 -4.26 9.09
CA LYS A 3 13.18 -5.49 9.89
C LYS A 3 13.17 -5.24 11.40
N GLU A 4 14.02 -4.33 11.88
CA GLU A 4 14.07 -3.98 13.31
C GLU A 4 12.89 -3.09 13.71
N CYS A 5 12.46 -2.18 12.83
CA CYS A 5 11.25 -1.37 13.04
C CYS A 5 10.00 -2.26 13.16
N LEU A 6 9.92 -3.34 12.39
CA LEU A 6 8.82 -4.31 12.46
C LEU A 6 8.75 -5.07 13.79
N LYS A 7 9.87 -5.25 14.51
CA LYS A 7 9.83 -5.84 15.86
C LYS A 7 9.14 -4.94 16.88
N ASN A 8 9.25 -3.62 16.69
CA ASN A 8 8.68 -2.58 17.56
C ASN A 8 7.46 -1.89 16.92
N ARG A 9 6.77 -2.59 16.00
CA ARG A 9 5.57 -2.10 15.33
C ARG A 9 4.42 -1.93 16.30
N VAL A 10 3.48 -1.05 15.95
CA VAL A 10 2.22 -0.86 16.66
C VAL A 10 1.08 -1.07 15.67
N LEU A 11 0.22 -2.06 15.91
CA LEU A 11 -1.02 -2.23 15.16
C LEU A 11 -2.11 -1.37 15.79
N ARG A 12 -2.64 -0.41 15.04
CA ARG A 12 -3.83 0.38 15.40
C ARG A 12 -5.03 -0.27 14.75
N PHE A 13 -5.98 -0.70 15.58
CA PHE A 13 -7.19 -1.35 15.11
C PHE A 13 -8.40 -0.62 15.69
N ALA A 14 -9.18 0.00 14.81
CA ALA A 14 -10.46 0.63 15.14
C ALA A 14 -11.60 -0.15 14.47
N TYR A 15 -12.66 -0.42 15.23
CA TYR A 15 -13.78 -1.21 14.77
C TYR A 15 -15.07 -0.94 15.57
N LYS A 16 -16.19 -1.36 14.99
CA LYS A 16 -17.53 -1.28 15.58
C LYS A 16 -18.11 -2.65 15.89
N VAL A 17 -18.77 -2.75 17.04
CA VAL A 17 -19.65 -3.88 17.41
C VAL A 17 -20.93 -3.29 17.99
N ASN A 18 -22.09 -3.66 17.45
CA ASN A 18 -23.40 -3.16 17.89
C ASN A 18 -23.49 -1.62 17.99
N ASN A 19 -22.92 -0.91 17.00
CA ASN A 19 -22.82 0.56 16.95
C ASN A 19 -21.99 1.22 18.07
N LEU A 20 -21.19 0.44 18.81
CA LEU A 20 -20.20 0.96 19.74
C LEU A 20 -18.82 0.92 19.10
N ASP A 21 -18.08 2.01 19.24
CA ASP A 21 -16.73 2.20 18.70
C ASP A 21 -15.67 1.66 19.67
N TYR A 22 -14.68 0.98 19.12
CA TYR A 22 -13.54 0.44 19.85
C TYR A 22 -12.26 0.75 19.11
N GLN A 23 -11.22 1.18 19.84
CA GLN A 23 -9.91 1.46 19.26
C GLN A 23 -8.81 0.93 20.19
N PHE A 24 -7.83 0.23 19.63
CA PHE A 24 -6.70 -0.33 20.36
C PHE A 24 -5.38 -0.08 19.64
N GLU A 25 -4.33 0.14 20.42
CA GLU A 25 -2.93 0.04 19.97
C GLU A 25 -2.34 -1.28 20.49
N ILE A 26 -1.90 -2.14 19.58
CA ILE A 26 -1.58 -3.54 19.83
C ILE A 26 -0.15 -3.84 19.37
N ASN A 27 0.72 -4.20 20.31
CA ASN A 27 2.14 -4.47 20.04
C ASN A 27 2.46 -5.98 19.87
N SER A 28 1.56 -6.85 20.32
CA SER A 28 1.73 -8.30 20.35
C SER A 28 0.39 -9.01 20.12
N ASN A 29 0.32 -10.32 20.36
CA ASN A 29 -0.96 -11.02 20.35
C ASN A 29 -1.91 -10.38 21.37
N PHE A 30 -3.16 -10.21 20.97
CA PHE A 30 -4.17 -9.52 21.75
C PHE A 30 -5.48 -10.30 21.71
N GLU A 31 -6.21 -10.26 22.82
CA GLU A 31 -7.50 -10.91 22.93
C GLU A 31 -8.42 -10.04 23.77
N ASN A 32 -9.64 -9.86 23.28
CA ASN A 32 -10.73 -9.26 24.05
C ASN A 32 -12.02 -10.06 23.86
N GLN A 33 -13.14 -9.50 24.31
CA GLN A 33 -14.46 -10.13 24.19
C GLN A 33 -14.96 -10.27 22.74
N HIS A 34 -14.43 -9.50 21.78
CA HIS A 34 -14.90 -9.47 20.39
C HIS A 34 -13.99 -10.22 19.41
N CYS A 35 -12.68 -10.28 19.65
CA CYS A 35 -11.74 -10.89 18.73
C CYS A 35 -10.43 -11.33 19.39
N VAL A 36 -9.68 -12.15 18.65
CA VAL A 36 -8.27 -12.44 18.89
C VAL A 36 -7.47 -11.88 17.72
N VAL A 37 -6.40 -11.15 18.01
CA VAL A 37 -5.42 -10.69 17.02
C VAL A 37 -4.15 -11.51 17.20
N ILE A 38 -3.78 -12.25 16.16
CA ILE A 38 -2.56 -13.07 16.12
C ILE A 38 -1.56 -12.37 15.21
N GLN A 39 -0.34 -12.17 15.71
CA GLN A 39 0.75 -11.57 14.97
C GLN A 39 1.97 -12.50 14.95
N ASP A 40 2.28 -13.03 13.77
CA ASP A 40 3.38 -13.95 13.54
C ASP A 40 4.48 -13.23 12.74
N LEU A 41 5.60 -12.92 13.40
CA LEU A 41 6.77 -12.30 12.77
C LEU A 41 7.91 -13.33 12.68
N ASN A 42 8.43 -13.55 11.48
CA ASN A 42 9.66 -14.30 11.25
C ASN A 42 10.71 -13.42 10.55
N ASP A 43 11.76 -14.02 10.00
CA ASP A 43 12.90 -13.28 9.45
C ASP A 43 12.60 -12.40 8.23
N SER A 44 11.55 -12.70 7.47
CA SER A 44 11.21 -12.01 6.22
C SER A 44 9.71 -11.81 6.00
N LEU A 45 8.87 -12.26 6.93
CA LEU A 45 7.43 -12.22 6.82
C LEU A 45 6.78 -11.81 8.13
N LEU A 46 5.80 -10.92 8.02
CA LEU A 46 4.87 -10.57 9.08
C LEU A 46 3.45 -10.93 8.65
N SER A 47 2.81 -11.82 9.40
CA SER A 47 1.40 -12.16 9.24
C SER A 47 0.59 -11.63 10.42
N ILE A 48 -0.47 -10.86 10.15
CA ILE A 48 -1.43 -10.39 11.14
C ILE A 48 -2.81 -10.91 10.74
N ARG A 49 -3.46 -11.60 11.67
CA ARG A 49 -4.77 -12.23 11.48
C ARG A 49 -5.71 -11.83 12.59
N ILE A 50 -6.95 -11.54 12.23
CA ILE A 50 -8.01 -11.19 13.18
C ILE A 50 -9.02 -12.33 13.17
N LEU A 51 -9.25 -12.93 14.34
CA LEU A 51 -10.20 -14.00 14.55
C LEU A 51 -11.39 -13.43 15.33
N PRO A 52 -12.47 -12.99 14.64
CA PRO A 52 -13.66 -12.46 15.28
C PRO A 52 -14.39 -13.56 16.09
N LYS A 53 -14.83 -13.20 17.30
CA LYS A 53 -15.76 -13.97 18.16
C LYS A 53 -17.21 -13.54 17.94
N CYS A 54 -17.42 -12.38 17.35
CA CYS A 54 -18.70 -11.83 16.93
C CYS A 54 -18.52 -11.01 15.63
N SER A 55 -19.62 -10.58 15.01
CA SER A 55 -19.55 -9.71 13.83
C SER A 55 -18.90 -8.37 14.18
N ILE A 56 -17.85 -8.00 13.45
CA ILE A 56 -17.11 -6.75 13.64
C ILE A 56 -17.12 -5.97 12.32
N THR A 57 -17.44 -4.68 12.38
CA THR A 57 -17.25 -3.76 11.23
C THR A 57 -15.93 -3.02 11.41
N ILE A 58 -14.97 -3.21 10.50
CA ILE A 58 -13.66 -2.55 10.57
C ILE A 58 -13.81 -1.07 10.19
N GLU A 59 -13.24 -0.18 10.99
CA GLU A 59 -13.19 1.25 10.67
C GLU A 59 -11.82 1.66 10.12
N SER A 60 -10.75 1.19 10.78
CA SER A 60 -9.39 1.35 10.30
C SER A 60 -8.47 0.27 10.82
N LEU A 61 -7.47 -0.04 10.03
CA LEU A 61 -6.43 -0.99 10.36
C LEU A 61 -5.09 -0.50 9.82
N GLU A 62 -4.22 -0.09 10.73
CA GLU A 62 -2.94 0.52 10.41
C GLU A 62 -1.81 -0.13 11.19
N LEU A 63 -0.68 -0.35 10.54
CA LEU A 63 0.56 -0.79 11.16
C LEU A 63 1.58 0.33 11.12
N LYS A 64 1.88 0.89 12.28
CA LYS A 64 2.85 1.97 12.44
C LYS A 64 4.23 1.43 12.74
N LEU A 65 5.21 1.93 12.00
CA LEU A 65 6.64 1.66 12.15
C LEU A 65 7.37 2.99 12.38
N ASN A 66 8.18 3.06 13.45
CA ASN A 66 9.08 4.19 13.64
C ASN A 66 10.31 3.98 12.76
N TYR A 67 10.47 4.81 11.73
CA TYR A 67 11.56 4.71 10.77
C TYR A 67 12.22 6.08 10.58
N LYS A 68 13.50 6.17 10.93
CA LYS A 68 14.27 7.41 10.75
C LYS A 68 14.81 7.49 9.33
N PHE A 69 14.34 8.48 8.58
CA PHE A 69 14.82 8.75 7.23
C PHE A 69 16.12 9.58 7.28
N THR A 70 17.04 9.29 6.36
CA THR A 70 18.26 10.07 6.13
C THR A 70 18.29 10.53 4.66
N ASP A 71 19.45 10.64 4.00
CA ASP A 71 19.54 10.91 2.55
C ASP A 71 19.24 9.66 1.69
N GLU A 72 18.16 8.95 2.02
CA GLU A 72 17.72 7.77 1.27
C GLU A 72 16.69 8.16 0.19
N LEU A 73 16.55 7.33 -0.83
CA LEU A 73 15.50 7.44 -1.83
C LEU A 73 14.31 6.58 -1.43
N ILE A 74 13.11 7.14 -1.52
CA ILE A 74 11.87 6.47 -1.13
C ILE A 74 11.10 6.13 -2.40
N TYR A 75 10.85 4.85 -2.62
CA TYR A 75 10.01 4.38 -3.71
C TYR A 75 8.65 3.92 -3.18
N VAL A 76 7.61 4.37 -3.88
CA VAL A 76 6.23 3.94 -3.67
C VAL A 76 5.64 3.53 -5.02
N ASN A 77 4.99 2.36 -5.03
CA ASN A 77 4.32 1.86 -6.23
C ASN A 77 2.97 2.55 -6.43
N GLY A 78 2.67 2.95 -7.67
CA GLY A 78 1.43 3.62 -8.03
C GLY A 78 0.22 2.70 -7.96
N TYR A 79 -0.96 3.29 -7.81
CA TYR A 79 -2.22 2.54 -7.69
C TYR A 79 -2.56 1.72 -8.94
N GLN A 80 -2.37 2.30 -10.13
CA GLN A 80 -2.73 1.67 -11.40
C GLN A 80 -1.77 2.10 -12.53
N SER A 81 -1.96 1.55 -13.73
CA SER A 81 -1.08 1.74 -14.91
C SER A 81 -0.78 3.19 -15.32
N TRP A 82 -1.62 4.17 -14.98
CA TRP A 82 -1.41 5.61 -15.24
C TRP A 82 -1.03 6.40 -13.99
N THR A 83 -0.70 5.72 -12.89
CA THR A 83 -0.16 6.34 -11.68
C THR A 83 1.36 6.21 -11.66
N ASP A 84 2.04 7.32 -11.35
CA ASP A 84 3.49 7.34 -11.25
C ASP A 84 3.97 6.34 -10.19
N SER A 85 4.95 5.52 -10.57
CA SER A 85 5.71 4.65 -9.67
C SER A 85 7.17 5.04 -9.77
N LYS A 86 7.65 5.82 -8.80
CA LYS A 86 8.99 6.41 -8.87
C LYS A 86 9.64 6.57 -7.51
N GLU A 87 10.93 6.83 -7.55
CA GLU A 87 11.71 7.27 -6.39
C GLU A 87 11.51 8.77 -6.12
N PHE A 88 11.48 9.11 -4.85
CA PHE A 88 11.42 10.47 -4.33
C PHE A 88 12.62 10.72 -3.42
N PHE A 89 13.19 11.91 -3.48
CA PHE A 89 14.04 12.42 -2.39
C PHE A 89 13.19 12.73 -1.16
N VAL A 90 13.81 12.74 0.02
CA VAL A 90 13.12 12.95 1.30
C VAL A 90 12.44 14.32 1.44
N ASP A 91 12.85 15.31 0.64
CA ASP A 91 12.31 16.67 0.59
C ASP A 91 11.40 16.92 -0.62
N GLU A 92 11.22 15.93 -1.50
CA GLU A 92 10.27 16.03 -2.61
C GLU A 92 8.83 16.07 -2.12
N LYS A 93 7.95 16.57 -2.98
CA LYS A 93 6.50 16.58 -2.74
C LYS A 93 5.78 15.72 -3.77
N MET A 94 4.97 14.79 -3.29
CA MET A 94 4.03 14.07 -4.15
C MET A 94 3.00 15.03 -4.73
N LYS A 95 2.93 15.09 -6.06
CA LYS A 95 1.95 15.93 -6.77
C LYS A 95 0.57 15.26 -6.72
N THR A 96 -0.45 16.08 -6.57
CA THR A 96 -1.86 15.66 -6.66
C THR A 96 -2.55 16.45 -7.77
N LEU A 97 -3.78 16.07 -8.11
CA LEU A 97 -4.62 16.83 -9.02
C LEU A 97 -4.72 18.29 -8.56
N SER A 98 -4.29 19.21 -9.44
CA SER A 98 -4.36 20.63 -9.14
C SER A 98 -5.80 21.02 -8.80
N ARG A 99 -5.98 21.85 -7.76
CA ARG A 99 -7.30 22.41 -7.43
C ARG A 99 -7.90 23.19 -8.59
N LEU A 100 -7.07 23.67 -9.52
CA LEU A 100 -7.49 24.37 -10.74
C LEU A 100 -8.11 23.44 -11.79
N ALA A 101 -7.90 22.13 -11.71
CA ALA A 101 -8.54 21.14 -12.58
C ALA A 101 -9.96 20.78 -12.13
N LYS A 102 -10.40 21.22 -10.93
CA LYS A 102 -11.73 20.91 -10.38
C LYS A 102 -12.91 21.27 -11.30
N PRO A 103 -12.94 22.42 -12.00
CA PRO A 103 -14.03 22.75 -12.92
C PRO A 103 -14.13 21.82 -14.13
N LEU A 104 -13.05 21.10 -14.47
CA LEU A 104 -12.97 20.19 -15.62
C LEU A 104 -13.31 18.73 -15.25
N LEU A 105 -13.42 18.42 -13.95
CA LEU A 105 -13.73 17.07 -13.46
C LEU A 105 -15.04 16.50 -14.04
N PRO A 106 -16.16 17.25 -14.14
CA PRO A 106 -17.41 16.69 -14.66
C PRO A 106 -17.30 16.23 -16.12
N HIS A 107 -16.43 16.87 -16.92
CA HIS A 107 -16.28 16.57 -18.34
C HIS A 107 -15.25 15.48 -18.64
N TYR A 108 -14.13 15.46 -17.90
CA TYR A 108 -13.00 14.58 -18.20
C TYR A 108 -12.77 13.48 -17.18
N GLN A 109 -13.42 13.54 -16.02
CA GLN A 109 -13.39 12.53 -14.97
C GLN A 109 -11.95 12.21 -14.49
N PHE A 110 -11.10 13.24 -14.39
CA PHE A 110 -9.68 13.05 -14.07
C PHE A 110 -9.44 12.42 -12.69
N ASP A 111 -10.38 12.60 -11.78
CA ASP A 111 -10.43 11.99 -10.45
C ASP A 111 -10.59 10.46 -10.49
N LYS A 112 -11.01 9.88 -11.62
CA LYS A 112 -11.11 8.42 -11.80
C LYS A 112 -9.82 7.76 -12.27
N TYR A 113 -8.82 8.53 -12.70
CA TYR A 113 -7.53 7.99 -13.20
C TYR A 113 -6.50 7.79 -12.09
N GLY A 114 -6.91 7.84 -10.83
CA GLY A 114 -6.04 7.59 -9.68
C GLY A 114 -6.85 7.13 -8.48
N ASP A 115 -6.24 7.21 -7.31
CA ASP A 115 -6.80 6.88 -6.01
C ASP A 115 -7.53 8.07 -5.34
N TYR A 116 -7.69 9.19 -6.04
CA TYR A 116 -8.19 10.47 -5.52
C TYR A 116 -9.55 10.42 -4.81
N ASN A 117 -10.35 9.39 -5.07
CA ASN A 117 -11.69 9.21 -4.49
C ASN A 117 -11.69 8.52 -3.12
N PHE A 118 -10.62 7.80 -2.78
CA PHE A 118 -10.55 7.01 -1.54
C PHE A 118 -9.25 7.20 -0.77
N LYS A 119 -8.22 7.86 -1.33
CA LYS A 119 -7.00 8.23 -0.62
C LYS A 119 -6.81 9.74 -0.57
N THR A 120 -6.57 10.24 0.66
CA THR A 120 -6.28 11.66 0.88
C THR A 120 -4.79 11.92 0.67
N TYR A 121 -4.47 12.90 -0.19
CA TYR A 121 -3.12 13.40 -0.39
C TYR A 121 -2.78 14.47 0.65
N SER A 122 -1.72 14.27 1.44
CA SER A 122 -1.33 15.23 2.49
C SER A 122 -0.86 16.58 1.93
N ASN A 123 -0.31 16.59 0.71
CA ASN A 123 0.30 17.77 0.08
C ASN A 123 1.50 18.36 0.85
N ILE A 124 2.15 17.56 1.69
CA ILE A 124 3.32 17.94 2.47
C ILE A 124 4.56 17.32 1.80
N ALA A 125 5.69 18.04 1.80
CA ALA A 125 6.96 17.50 1.33
C ALA A 125 7.47 16.40 2.28
N GLY A 126 7.99 15.30 1.73
CA GLY A 126 8.40 14.13 2.50
C GLY A 126 7.26 13.21 2.93
N ASP A 127 6.02 13.51 2.53
CA ASP A 127 4.89 12.60 2.67
C ASP A 127 4.58 11.94 1.32
N PHE A 128 4.68 10.62 1.29
CA PHE A 128 4.42 9.82 0.10
C PHE A 128 3.50 8.66 0.45
N HIS A 129 2.73 8.20 -0.52
CA HIS A 129 1.98 6.96 -0.39
C HIS A 129 2.03 6.14 -1.67
N GLY A 130 1.92 4.83 -1.52
CA GLY A 130 1.77 3.91 -2.64
C GLY A 130 1.08 2.63 -2.22
N TYR A 131 1.01 1.71 -3.16
CA TYR A 131 0.16 0.53 -3.08
C TYR A 131 0.99 -0.74 -3.22
N THR A 132 0.62 -1.76 -2.46
CA THR A 132 1.14 -3.13 -2.56
C THR A 132 2.59 -3.28 -2.13
N TYR A 133 3.55 -2.49 -2.64
CA TYR A 133 4.95 -2.54 -2.25
C TYR A 133 5.65 -1.18 -2.34
N GLY A 134 6.77 -1.09 -1.63
CA GLY A 134 7.64 0.08 -1.60
C GLY A 134 9.03 -0.29 -1.09
N TYR A 135 9.98 0.62 -1.24
CA TYR A 135 11.31 0.42 -0.68
C TYR A 135 11.98 1.74 -0.29
N ILE A 136 12.95 1.64 0.60
CA ILE A 136 13.85 2.73 0.96
C ILE A 136 15.26 2.32 0.55
N ARG A 137 15.93 3.17 -0.24
CA ARG A 137 17.19 2.83 -0.90
C ARG A 137 18.33 3.77 -0.49
N SER A 138 19.47 3.17 -0.16
CA SER A 138 20.75 3.85 -0.01
C SER A 138 21.80 3.19 -0.91
N GLY A 139 22.21 3.87 -1.99
CA GLY A 139 23.07 3.26 -3.01
C GLY A 139 22.42 2.02 -3.64
N ASN A 140 23.09 0.87 -3.56
CA ASN A 140 22.59 -0.43 -4.05
C ASN A 140 21.89 -1.27 -2.98
N ASN A 141 21.63 -0.71 -1.80
CA ASN A 141 20.97 -1.40 -0.71
C ASN A 141 19.49 -0.99 -0.63
N TYR A 142 18.60 -1.94 -0.91
CA TYR A 142 17.15 -1.75 -0.93
C TYR A 142 16.55 -2.38 0.32
N GLN A 143 15.88 -1.57 1.12
CA GLN A 143 15.03 -2.05 2.21
C GLN A 143 13.61 -2.15 1.68
N PHE A 144 13.23 -3.36 1.25
CA PHE A 144 11.97 -3.64 0.58
C PHE A 144 10.88 -4.06 1.57
N ILE A 145 9.65 -3.62 1.32
CA ILE A 145 8.44 -4.13 1.97
C ILE A 145 7.32 -4.25 0.95
N GLY A 146 6.62 -5.39 0.95
CA GLY A 146 5.53 -5.65 0.02
C GLY A 146 4.49 -6.60 0.58
N SER A 147 3.23 -6.35 0.27
CA SER A 147 2.09 -7.17 0.67
C SER A 147 1.96 -8.41 -0.22
N LEU A 148 1.55 -9.51 0.38
CA LEU A 148 1.22 -10.78 -0.28
C LEU A 148 -0.28 -11.09 -0.20
N SER A 149 -1.10 -10.17 0.30
CA SER A 149 -2.52 -10.39 0.61
C SER A 149 -3.38 -9.22 0.17
N GLU A 150 -3.42 -8.93 -1.13
CA GLU A 150 -4.26 -7.83 -1.67
C GLU A 150 -5.73 -8.25 -1.90
N LYS A 151 -6.07 -9.53 -1.72
CA LYS A 151 -7.44 -10.04 -1.92
C LYS A 151 -8.42 -9.48 -0.88
N GLU A 152 -7.92 -9.23 0.32
CA GLU A 152 -8.69 -8.73 1.47
C GLU A 152 -8.79 -7.20 1.49
N GLY A 153 -8.26 -6.52 0.46
CA GLY A 153 -8.21 -5.06 0.37
C GLY A 153 -6.80 -4.57 0.02
N TYR A 154 -6.71 -3.37 -0.54
CA TYR A 154 -5.43 -2.79 -0.91
C TYR A 154 -4.58 -2.50 0.33
N THR A 155 -3.29 -2.78 0.22
CA THR A 155 -2.31 -2.38 1.23
C THR A 155 -1.66 -1.07 0.80
N ILE A 156 -1.83 -0.02 1.60
CA ILE A 156 -1.33 1.32 1.32
C ILE A 156 -0.12 1.59 2.22
N ILE A 157 1.03 1.86 1.62
CA ILE A 157 2.26 2.19 2.33
C ILE A 157 2.40 3.69 2.34
N ASN A 158 2.29 4.31 3.51
CA ASN A 158 2.48 5.74 3.71
C ASN A 158 3.82 5.96 4.38
N THR A 159 4.60 6.91 3.89
CA THR A 159 5.85 7.35 4.52
C THR A 159 5.74 8.81 4.89
N SER A 160 6.10 9.17 6.12
CA SER A 160 6.25 10.56 6.53
C SER A 160 7.65 10.79 7.06
N VAL A 161 8.46 11.48 6.26
CA VAL A 161 9.85 11.82 6.59
C VAL A 161 9.89 12.70 7.84
N ARG A 162 9.01 13.71 7.91
CA ARG A 162 8.97 14.66 9.03
C ARG A 162 8.70 13.98 10.36
N ASN A 163 7.77 13.01 10.37
CA ASN A 163 7.37 12.29 11.58
C ASN A 163 8.27 11.08 11.86
N ASN A 164 9.20 10.74 10.96
CA ASN A 164 10.01 9.53 11.03
C ASN A 164 9.16 8.26 11.20
N GLU A 165 8.15 8.12 10.35
CA GLU A 165 7.23 6.98 10.39
C GLU A 165 6.91 6.41 9.02
N ILE A 166 6.65 5.10 9.01
CA ILE A 166 5.99 4.39 7.92
C ILE A 166 4.68 3.85 8.51
N VAL A 167 3.55 4.14 7.86
CA VAL A 167 2.23 3.65 8.24
C VAL A 167 1.68 2.80 7.11
N ILE A 168 1.49 1.51 7.38
CA ILE A 168 0.95 0.55 6.43
C ILE A 168 -0.52 0.37 6.76
N GLU A 169 -1.39 0.82 5.88
CA GLU A 169 -2.84 0.84 6.06
C GLU A 169 -3.48 -0.24 5.19
N LYS A 170 -4.57 -0.83 5.68
CA LYS A 170 -5.43 -1.71 4.88
C LYS A 170 -6.71 -0.96 4.49
N GLU A 171 -6.96 -0.87 3.19
CA GLU A 171 -8.24 -0.37 2.67
C GLU A 171 -9.31 -1.44 2.94
N CYS A 172 -10.04 -1.26 4.05
CA CYS A 172 -11.07 -2.21 4.51
C CYS A 172 -12.13 -1.52 5.37
N LYS A 173 -12.30 -0.21 5.20
CA LYS A 173 -13.29 0.56 5.95
C LYS A 173 -14.70 0.05 5.64
N ASP A 174 -15.51 -0.05 6.68
CA ASP A 174 -16.88 -0.58 6.65
C ASP A 174 -16.98 -2.06 6.24
N HIS A 175 -15.85 -2.77 6.16
CA HIS A 175 -15.83 -4.22 5.90
C HIS A 175 -16.27 -4.98 7.16
N VAL A 176 -17.24 -5.89 7.00
CA VAL A 176 -17.77 -6.71 8.09
C VAL A 176 -17.09 -8.07 8.09
N ILE A 177 -16.45 -8.42 9.20
CA ILE A 177 -15.80 -9.72 9.41
C ILE A 177 -16.56 -10.56 10.44
N ASN A 178 -16.78 -11.83 10.10
CA ASN A 178 -17.40 -12.84 10.96
C ASN A 178 -16.62 -14.18 10.95
N SER A 179 -15.51 -14.22 10.21
CA SER A 179 -14.55 -15.32 10.14
C SER A 179 -13.13 -14.76 10.15
N GLU A 180 -12.13 -15.65 10.19
CA GLU A 180 -10.72 -15.26 10.12
C GLU A 180 -10.46 -14.27 8.97
N TYR A 181 -9.85 -13.14 9.31
CA TYR A 181 -9.51 -12.07 8.39
C TYR A 181 -7.99 -11.89 8.34
N HIS A 182 -7.42 -12.03 7.15
CA HIS A 182 -6.00 -11.85 6.89
C HIS A 182 -5.70 -10.37 6.70
N ALA A 183 -5.56 -9.67 7.83
CA ALA A 183 -5.29 -8.25 7.92
C ALA A 183 -4.05 -7.82 7.11
N PHE A 184 -2.91 -8.44 7.39
CA PHE A 184 -1.66 -8.17 6.70
C PHE A 184 -0.84 -9.43 6.49
N ASN A 185 -0.23 -9.56 5.32
CA ASN A 185 0.81 -10.54 5.04
C ASN A 185 1.96 -9.82 4.33
N LEU A 186 2.91 -9.29 5.09
CA LEU A 186 3.96 -8.39 4.61
C LEU A 186 5.28 -9.12 4.50
N PHE A 187 5.79 -9.22 3.27
CA PHE A 187 7.16 -9.62 2.99
C PHE A 187 8.09 -8.42 3.12
N PHE A 188 9.25 -8.62 3.74
CA PHE A 188 10.28 -7.60 3.82
C PHE A 188 11.67 -8.21 3.68
N MET A 189 12.57 -7.49 3.02
CA MET A 189 13.94 -7.95 2.80
C MET A 189 14.89 -6.78 2.60
N THR A 190 16.19 -7.04 2.81
CA THR A 190 17.26 -6.11 2.45
C THR A 190 18.20 -6.77 1.45
N GLY A 191 18.54 -6.08 0.36
CA GLY A 191 19.44 -6.61 -0.66
C GLY A 191 19.57 -5.70 -1.88
N SER A 192 20.11 -6.23 -2.97
CA SER A 192 20.09 -5.55 -4.28
C SER A 192 18.69 -5.57 -4.90
N GLU A 193 18.43 -4.67 -5.85
CA GLU A 193 17.16 -4.54 -6.57
C GLU A 193 16.63 -5.89 -7.10
N ASN A 194 17.43 -6.58 -7.93
CA ASN A 194 17.02 -7.86 -8.52
C ASN A 194 16.65 -8.89 -7.45
N VAL A 195 17.45 -8.98 -6.39
CA VAL A 195 17.23 -9.95 -5.30
C VAL A 195 15.93 -9.65 -4.56
N VAL A 196 15.65 -8.39 -4.23
CA VAL A 196 14.40 -8.04 -3.51
C VAL A 196 13.16 -8.27 -4.35
N PHE A 197 13.19 -7.89 -5.63
CA PHE A 197 12.03 -8.05 -6.51
C PHE A 197 11.82 -9.50 -6.95
N ASP A 198 12.85 -10.23 -7.40
CA ASP A 198 12.70 -11.62 -7.82
C ASP A 198 12.15 -12.48 -6.66
N THR A 199 12.67 -12.28 -5.44
CA THR A 199 12.19 -13.00 -4.25
C THR A 199 10.73 -12.63 -3.93
N TYR A 200 10.36 -11.35 -4.02
CA TYR A 200 9.00 -10.90 -3.76
C TYR A 200 8.00 -11.51 -4.76
N PHE A 201 8.30 -11.49 -6.07
CA PHE A 201 7.45 -12.09 -7.10
C PHE A 201 7.38 -13.62 -6.97
N GLU A 202 8.46 -14.28 -6.55
CA GLU A 202 8.45 -15.70 -6.21
C GLU A 202 7.48 -16.00 -5.04
N LYS A 203 7.52 -15.19 -3.98
CA LYS A 203 6.60 -15.32 -2.82
C LYS A 203 5.14 -15.09 -3.21
N MET A 204 4.86 -14.17 -4.13
CA MET A 204 3.53 -13.97 -4.69
C MET A 204 3.07 -15.11 -5.61
N ARG A 205 3.97 -16.04 -5.97
CA ARG A 205 3.72 -17.15 -6.90
C ARG A 205 3.26 -16.66 -8.29
N ILE A 206 3.72 -15.48 -8.69
CA ILE A 206 3.43 -14.91 -10.01
C ILE A 206 4.43 -15.52 -11.00
N LYS A 207 3.93 -16.26 -11.99
CA LYS A 207 4.77 -16.79 -13.06
C LYS A 207 5.23 -15.64 -13.95
N LYS A 208 6.51 -15.66 -14.33
CA LYS A 208 7.03 -14.72 -15.33
C LYS A 208 6.23 -14.90 -16.65
N PRO A 209 5.89 -13.81 -17.36
CA PRO A 209 5.23 -13.91 -18.66
C PRO A 209 6.04 -14.78 -19.61
N THR A 210 5.39 -15.77 -20.23
CA THR A 210 6.03 -16.70 -21.17
C THR A 210 5.86 -16.28 -22.63
N SER A 211 4.95 -15.34 -22.90
CA SER A 211 4.69 -14.80 -24.22
C SER A 211 5.87 -13.96 -24.72
N LYS A 212 6.23 -14.13 -25.99
CA LYS A 212 7.24 -13.28 -26.63
C LYS A 212 6.65 -11.89 -26.91
N PRO A 213 7.47 -10.82 -26.82
CA PRO A 213 7.06 -9.50 -27.30
C PRO A 213 6.56 -9.59 -28.76
N MET A 214 5.44 -8.94 -29.02
CA MET A 214 4.85 -8.84 -30.36
C MET A 214 4.87 -7.38 -30.82
N THR A 215 5.02 -7.19 -32.13
CA THR A 215 4.81 -5.90 -32.77
C THR A 215 3.35 -5.79 -33.22
N GLY A 216 2.80 -4.59 -33.18
CA GLY A 216 1.43 -4.30 -33.59
C GLY A 216 1.29 -2.82 -33.93
N TRP A 217 0.17 -2.49 -34.57
CA TRP A 217 -0.23 -1.12 -34.83
C TRP A 217 -1.40 -0.76 -33.92
N THR A 218 -1.44 0.48 -33.44
CA THR A 218 -2.55 1.00 -32.65
C THR A 218 -3.04 2.32 -33.24
N SER A 219 -4.34 2.42 -33.43
CA SER A 219 -5.02 3.63 -33.93
C SER A 219 -5.10 4.73 -32.89
N TRP A 220 -5.02 4.39 -31.60
CA TRP A 220 -5.35 5.30 -30.50
C TRP A 220 -4.51 6.57 -30.49
N TYR A 221 -3.20 6.43 -30.70
CA TYR A 221 -2.24 7.55 -30.66
C TYR A 221 -2.17 8.34 -31.98
N ASN A 222 -3.05 8.03 -32.94
CA ASN A 222 -3.21 8.80 -34.17
C ASN A 222 -4.62 9.41 -34.27
N TYR A 223 -5.64 8.58 -34.14
CA TYR A 223 -7.02 8.96 -34.44
C TYR A 223 -7.87 9.26 -33.20
N TYR A 224 -7.45 8.82 -32.00
CA TYR A 224 -8.24 8.91 -30.77
C TYR A 224 -9.70 8.45 -30.98
N GLN A 225 -10.68 9.31 -30.74
CA GLN A 225 -12.10 9.03 -30.91
C GLN A 225 -12.57 9.11 -32.38
N ASN A 226 -11.75 9.66 -33.28
CA ASN A 226 -12.08 9.85 -34.69
C ASN A 226 -11.68 8.62 -35.54
N ILE A 227 -12.17 7.44 -35.14
CA ILE A 227 -11.92 6.17 -35.83
C ILE A 227 -13.19 5.66 -36.52
N SER A 228 -13.04 5.00 -37.67
CA SER A 228 -14.12 4.36 -38.42
C SER A 228 -13.67 3.00 -38.94
N GLU A 229 -14.61 2.18 -39.42
CA GLU A 229 -14.31 0.89 -40.06
C GLU A 229 -13.39 1.03 -41.29
N SER A 230 -13.43 2.19 -41.95
CA SER A 230 -12.61 2.50 -43.12
C SER A 230 -11.17 2.94 -42.79
N ILE A 231 -10.84 3.13 -41.51
CA ILE A 231 -9.50 3.47 -40.99
C ILE A 231 -8.83 2.20 -40.49
#